data_AF-A0A3M0Y3Y6-F1
#
_entry.id   AF-A0A3M0Y3Y6-F1
#
_cell.length_a   1.000
_cell.length_b   1.000
_cell.length_c   1.000
_cell.angle_alpha   90.00
_cell.angle_beta   90.00
_cell.angle_gamma   90.00
#
_symmetry.space_group_name_H-M   'P 1'
#
loop_
_entity.id
_entity.type
_entity.pdbx_description
1 polymer ?
#
loop_
_entity_poly.entity_id
_entity_poly.type
_entity_poly.pdbx_seq_one_letter_code
_entity_poly.pdbx_strand_id
1 'polypeptide(L)'
;MQRSGFTCIELAAIIFIMGATSTAGVAARNVFGNWGAGLAAGAIAAAAACVIVKECYRWSNRIAEREMRELSERFPRIFRVLVVPRGLPCVMARAAEIRVGDYGWEAEPIYDDGLIYLHGLTEEWKVAWYAGFRPEHIEVVGEKPRSQYFLPYSWICNGAEAPRCPFPVQHSAEETLGFPQRIIFPFVQGVKVEVRRRHDSRST
;
A
#
# COMPACT_ATOMS: atom_id res chain seq x y z
N MET A 1 -7.19 6.16 22.17
CA MET A 1 -8.29 5.19 21.93
C MET A 1 -7.78 4.09 21.00
N GLN A 2 -7.44 2.92 21.55
CA GLN A 2 -6.92 1.77 20.79
C GLN A 2 -8.10 0.96 20.22
N ARG A 3 -8.35 1.06 18.91
CA ARG A 3 -9.03 -0.01 18.17
C ARG A 3 -7.95 -0.85 17.49
N SER A 4 -7.35 -1.76 18.25
CA SER A 4 -6.48 -2.80 17.69
C SER A 4 -7.38 -3.90 17.12
N GLY A 5 -7.89 -3.70 15.91
CA GLY A 5 -8.45 -4.81 15.14
C GLY A 5 -7.30 -5.69 14.68
N PHE A 6 -7.31 -6.97 15.05
CA PHE A 6 -6.36 -7.93 14.49
C PHE A 6 -6.52 -7.97 12.98
N THR A 7 -5.40 -7.83 12.25
CA THR A 7 -5.40 -7.99 10.80
C THR A 7 -5.71 -9.44 10.44
N CYS A 8 -6.31 -9.71 9.28
CA CYS A 8 -6.58 -11.09 8.83
C CYS A 8 -5.30 -11.95 8.79
N ILE A 9 -4.15 -11.33 8.57
CA ILE A 9 -2.84 -11.98 8.54
C ILE A 9 -2.43 -12.41 9.95
N GLU A 10 -2.62 -11.56 10.96
CA GLU A 10 -2.35 -11.92 12.36
C GLU A 10 -3.24 -13.06 12.83
N LEU A 11 -4.53 -13.05 12.47
CA LEU A 11 -5.45 -14.15 12.77
C LEU A 11 -5.00 -15.45 12.10
N ALA A 12 -4.62 -15.41 10.82
CA ALA A 12 -4.11 -16.57 10.11
C ALA A 12 -2.82 -17.13 10.74
N ALA A 13 -1.91 -16.25 11.18
CA ALA A 13 -0.68 -16.66 11.88
C ALA A 13 -1.00 -17.35 13.22
N ILE A 14 -1.93 -16.82 14.01
CA ILE A 14 -2.36 -17.43 15.27
C ILE A 14 -2.99 -18.80 15.02
N ILE A 15 -3.89 -18.92 14.04
CA ILE A 15 -4.51 -20.20 13.67
C ILE A 15 -3.44 -21.21 13.23
N PHE A 16 -2.46 -20.78 12.43
CA PHE A 16 -1.36 -21.63 12.00
C PHE A 16 -0.54 -22.17 13.18
N ILE A 17 -0.17 -21.31 14.15
CA ILE A 17 0.56 -21.72 15.36
C ILE A 17 -0.27 -22.71 16.18
N MET A 18 -1.56 -22.44 16.40
CA MET A 18 -2.44 -23.36 17.13
C MET A 18 -2.60 -24.72 16.41
N GLY A 19 -2.72 -24.71 15.09
CA GLY A 19 -2.79 -25.91 14.27
C GLY A 19 -1.50 -26.74 14.34
N ALA A 20 -0.34 -26.10 14.16
CA ALA A 20 0.97 -26.76 14.20
C ALA A 20 1.28 -27.38 15.58
N THR A 21 0.98 -26.65 16.65
CA THR A 21 1.20 -27.13 18.03
C THR A 21 0.27 -28.28 18.39
N SER A 22 -1.01 -28.18 18.06
CA SER A 22 -2.00 -29.24 18.30
C SER A 22 -1.66 -30.53 17.53
N THR A 23 -1.36 -30.41 16.23
CA THR A 23 -1.00 -31.57 15.40
C THR A 23 0.28 -32.25 15.87
N ALA A 24 1.33 -31.47 16.17
CA ALA A 24 2.60 -32.01 16.68
C ALA A 24 2.43 -32.66 18.07
N GLY A 25 1.68 -32.03 18.97
CA GLY A 25 1.43 -32.54 20.32
C GLY A 25 0.64 -33.85 20.32
N VAL A 26 -0.43 -33.93 19.51
CA VAL A 26 -1.24 -35.16 19.36
C VAL A 26 -0.41 -36.28 18.72
N ALA A 27 0.33 -35.98 17.66
CA ALA A 27 1.20 -36.96 17.00
C ALA A 27 2.24 -37.54 17.98
N ALA A 28 2.96 -36.68 18.71
CA ALA A 28 3.97 -37.12 19.67
C ALA A 28 3.36 -37.93 20.82
N ARG A 29 2.19 -37.53 21.33
CA ARG A 29 1.48 -38.31 22.35
C ARG A 29 1.12 -39.71 21.85
N ASN A 30 0.63 -39.83 20.63
CA ASN A 30 0.21 -41.11 20.05
C ASN A 30 1.40 -42.04 19.80
N VAL A 31 2.56 -41.50 19.41
CA VAL A 31 3.76 -42.28 19.13
C VAL A 31 4.49 -42.72 20.40
N PHE A 32 4.66 -41.82 21.36
CA PHE A 32 5.49 -42.07 22.55
C PHE A 32 4.69 -42.53 23.77
N GLY A 33 3.34 -42.49 23.72
CA GLY A 33 2.46 -42.91 24.82
C GLY A 33 2.53 -42.05 26.08
N ASN A 34 3.44 -41.07 26.13
CA ASN A 34 3.68 -40.21 27.28
C ASN A 34 3.13 -38.80 27.04
N TRP A 35 2.35 -38.30 27.99
CA TRP A 35 1.79 -36.95 27.98
C TRP A 35 2.88 -35.86 27.96
N GLY A 36 4.02 -36.10 28.64
CA GLY A 36 5.15 -35.17 28.67
C GLY A 36 5.80 -34.96 27.30
N ALA A 37 5.84 -36.01 26.47
CA ALA A 37 6.37 -35.92 25.10
C ALA A 37 5.47 -35.04 24.20
N GLY A 38 4.15 -35.10 24.40
CA GLY A 38 3.20 -34.24 23.70
C GLY A 38 3.38 -32.75 24.01
N LEU A 39 3.60 -32.41 25.29
CA LEU A 39 3.85 -31.02 25.71
C LEU A 39 5.18 -30.48 25.15
N ALA A 40 6.25 -31.28 25.23
CA ALA A 40 7.56 -30.89 24.69
C ALA A 40 7.50 -30.69 23.18
N ALA A 41 6.86 -31.60 22.44
CA ALA A 41 6.68 -31.46 20.99
C ALA A 41 5.82 -30.24 20.62
N GLY A 42 4.75 -29.98 21.37
CA GLY A 42 3.92 -28.79 21.20
C GLY A 42 4.70 -27.49 21.41
N ALA A 43 5.53 -27.40 22.45
CA ALA A 43 6.35 -26.22 22.71
C ALA A 43 7.41 -25.98 21.61
N ILE A 44 8.07 -27.04 21.13
CA ILE A 44 9.03 -26.97 20.03
C ILE A 44 8.33 -26.52 18.74
N ALA A 45 7.16 -27.09 18.43
CA ALA A 45 6.37 -26.71 17.27
C ALA A 45 5.91 -25.25 17.34
N ALA A 46 5.55 -24.74 18.53
CA ALA A 46 5.20 -23.34 18.73
C ALA A 46 6.38 -22.42 18.41
N ALA A 47 7.56 -22.72 18.98
CA ALA A 47 8.77 -21.94 18.75
C ALA A 47 9.16 -21.92 17.26
N ALA A 48 9.11 -23.08 16.60
CA ALA A 48 9.39 -23.19 15.16
C ALA A 48 8.38 -22.40 14.32
N ALA A 49 7.07 -22.50 14.62
CA ALA A 49 6.04 -21.76 13.92
C ALA A 49 6.19 -20.24 14.09
N CYS A 50 6.55 -19.76 15.29
CA CYS A 50 6.84 -18.34 15.52
C CYS A 50 8.03 -17.84 14.68
N VAL A 51 9.10 -18.65 14.57
CA VAL A 51 10.26 -18.30 13.72
C VAL A 51 9.86 -18.22 12.24
N ILE A 52 9.07 -19.19 11.76
CA ILE A 52 8.56 -19.19 10.38
C ILE A 52 7.72 -17.95 10.11
N VAL A 53 6.76 -17.64 10.99
CA VAL A 53 5.90 -16.45 10.86
C VAL A 53 6.75 -15.18 10.81
N LYS A 54 7.73 -15.04 11.73
CA LYS A 54 8.63 -13.89 11.76
C LYS A 54 9.41 -13.73 10.44
N GLU A 55 9.96 -14.81 9.91
CA GLU A 55 10.69 -14.75 8.63
C GLU A 55 9.77 -14.46 7.45
N CYS A 56 8.54 -14.99 7.44
CA CYS A 56 7.52 -14.62 6.45
C CYS A 56 7.20 -13.12 6.49
N TYR A 57 7.02 -12.54 7.68
CA TYR A 57 6.83 -11.08 7.82
C TYR A 57 8.04 -10.30 7.32
N ARG A 58 9.26 -10.71 7.67
CA ARG A 58 10.49 -10.06 7.18
C ARG A 58 10.61 -10.14 5.66
N TRP A 59 10.26 -11.28 5.08
CA TRP A 59 10.30 -11.47 3.64
C TRP A 59 9.24 -10.63 2.91
N SER A 60 8.01 -10.62 3.44
CA SER A 60 6.93 -9.75 2.93
C SER A 60 7.34 -8.28 2.96
N ASN A 61 7.92 -7.82 4.07
CA ASN A 61 8.41 -6.45 4.19
C ASN A 61 9.50 -6.14 3.16
N ARG A 62 10.43 -7.07 2.90
CA ARG A 62 11.45 -6.88 1.85
C ARG A 62 10.85 -6.78 0.45
N ILE A 63 9.79 -7.52 0.16
CA ILE A 63 9.09 -7.43 -1.13
C ILE A 63 8.42 -6.05 -1.24
N ALA A 64 7.69 -5.64 -0.21
CA ALA A 64 7.05 -4.33 -0.17
C ALA A 64 8.09 -3.19 -0.28
N GLU A 65 9.23 -3.30 0.39
CA GLU A 65 10.33 -2.33 0.27
C GLU A 65 10.89 -2.22 -1.16
N ARG A 66 10.97 -3.34 -1.89
CA ARG A 66 11.43 -3.35 -3.29
C ARG A 66 10.39 -2.70 -4.20
N GLU A 67 9.13 -3.08 -4.08
CA GLU A 67 8.03 -2.52 -4.86
C GLU A 67 7.92 -1.01 -4.63
N MET A 68 8.01 -0.56 -3.39
CA MET A 68 8.01 0.87 -3.05
C MET A 68 9.22 1.61 -3.61
N ARG A 69 10.40 0.97 -3.61
CA ARG A 69 11.60 1.55 -4.24
C ARG A 69 11.41 1.69 -5.74
N GLU A 70 10.91 0.66 -6.41
CA GLU A 70 10.64 0.68 -7.85
C GLU A 70 9.63 1.77 -8.22
N LEU A 71 8.56 1.93 -7.43
CA LEU A 71 7.59 3.01 -7.60
C LEU A 71 8.21 4.39 -7.40
N SER A 72 9.09 4.54 -6.40
CA SER A 72 9.79 5.81 -6.13
C SER A 72 10.75 6.20 -7.25
N GLU A 73 11.38 5.22 -7.90
CA GLU A 73 12.29 5.43 -9.02
C GLU A 73 11.54 5.70 -10.32
N ARG A 74 10.41 5.03 -10.54
CA ARG A 74 9.57 5.20 -11.74
C ARG A 74 8.77 6.49 -11.74
N PHE A 75 8.27 6.92 -10.58
CA PHE A 75 7.41 8.10 -10.43
C PHE A 75 8.02 9.09 -9.43
N PRO A 76 9.17 9.71 -9.75
CA PRO A 76 9.93 10.47 -8.75
C PRO A 76 9.47 11.92 -8.62
N ARG A 77 8.45 12.41 -9.35
CA ARG A 77 8.21 13.86 -9.45
C ARG A 77 7.02 14.38 -8.66
N ILE A 78 7.12 15.62 -8.22
CA ILE A 78 6.02 16.43 -7.72
C ILE A 78 5.70 17.49 -8.77
N PHE A 79 4.42 17.69 -8.98
CA PHE A 79 3.90 18.65 -9.93
C PHE A 79 3.02 19.68 -9.22
N ARG A 80 2.93 20.88 -9.81
CA ARG A 80 1.96 21.91 -9.46
C ARG A 80 0.91 21.97 -10.55
N VAL A 81 -0.36 22.04 -10.16
CA VAL A 81 -1.48 22.13 -11.09
C VAL A 81 -1.56 23.55 -11.66
N LEU A 82 -1.47 23.67 -12.97
CA LEU A 82 -1.68 24.94 -13.70
C LEU A 82 -3.12 25.06 -14.20
N VAL A 83 -3.73 23.94 -14.58
CA VAL A 83 -5.08 23.89 -15.14
C VAL A 83 -5.86 22.72 -14.55
N VAL A 84 -7.10 22.96 -14.13
CA VAL A 84 -7.99 21.92 -13.62
C VAL A 84 -8.39 20.97 -14.76
N PRO A 85 -8.17 19.66 -14.63
CA PRO A 85 -8.41 18.69 -15.71
C PRO A 85 -9.92 18.47 -15.88
N ARG A 86 -10.53 19.14 -16.87
CA ARG A 86 -11.95 18.96 -17.21
C ARG A 86 -12.14 17.82 -18.20
N GLY A 87 -13.03 16.88 -17.88
CA GLY A 87 -13.35 15.76 -18.76
C GLY A 87 -12.27 14.68 -18.88
N LEU A 88 -11.26 14.71 -18.01
CA LEU A 88 -10.23 13.68 -17.90
C LEU A 88 -10.54 12.73 -16.72
N PRO A 89 -9.95 11.52 -16.68
CA PRO A 89 -10.14 10.58 -15.58
C PRO A 89 -9.77 11.22 -14.23
N CYS A 90 -10.74 11.28 -13.31
CA CYS A 90 -10.59 11.88 -12.00
C CYS A 90 -11.42 11.10 -10.97
N VAL A 91 -10.79 10.77 -9.85
CA VAL A 91 -11.41 10.16 -8.67
C VAL A 91 -11.14 11.08 -7.49
N MET A 92 -12.17 11.53 -6.80
CA MET A 92 -12.05 12.50 -5.71
C MET A 92 -12.70 11.95 -4.45
N ALA A 93 -12.08 12.22 -3.30
CA ALA A 93 -12.75 12.11 -2.01
C ALA A 93 -13.96 13.05 -1.97
N ARG A 94 -14.96 12.68 -1.18
CA ARG A 94 -16.13 13.52 -0.98
C ARG A 94 -15.64 14.89 -0.47
N ALA A 95 -16.07 15.98 -1.12
CA ALA A 95 -15.64 17.36 -0.88
C ALA A 95 -14.16 17.71 -1.18
N ALA A 96 -13.37 16.81 -1.77
CA ALA A 96 -12.07 17.17 -2.33
C ALA A 96 -12.26 17.83 -3.70
N GLU A 97 -11.55 18.92 -3.93
CA GLU A 97 -11.53 19.67 -5.19
C GLU A 97 -10.08 19.85 -5.63
N ILE A 98 -9.82 19.76 -6.94
CA ILE A 98 -8.50 20.08 -7.52
C ILE A 98 -8.51 21.57 -7.84
N ARG A 99 -7.57 22.32 -7.28
CA ARG A 99 -7.42 23.75 -7.53
C ARG A 99 -6.15 24.07 -8.29
N VAL A 100 -6.18 25.17 -9.04
CA VAL A 100 -4.96 25.72 -9.63
C VAL A 100 -4.02 26.13 -8.51
N GLY A 101 -2.77 25.69 -8.60
CA GLY A 101 -1.75 25.88 -7.58
C GLY A 101 -1.60 24.73 -6.59
N ASP A 102 -2.52 23.76 -6.57
CA ASP A 102 -2.36 22.54 -5.77
C ASP A 102 -1.16 21.73 -6.23
N TYR A 103 -0.61 20.93 -5.31
CA TYR A 103 0.46 19.99 -5.61
C TYR A 103 -0.09 18.59 -5.82
N GLY A 104 0.45 17.92 -6.83
CA GLY A 104 0.14 16.54 -7.18
C GLY A 104 1.41 15.70 -7.22
N TRP A 105 1.34 14.54 -6.58
CA TRP A 105 2.42 13.57 -6.52
C TRP A 105 2.24 12.59 -7.65
N GLU A 106 3.26 12.39 -8.49
CA GLU A 106 3.18 11.45 -9.61
C GLU A 106 2.69 10.06 -9.17
N ALA A 107 1.90 9.38 -9.98
CA ALA A 107 1.32 8.11 -9.61
C ALA A 107 1.37 7.15 -10.80
N GLU A 108 1.27 5.86 -10.49
CA GLU A 108 1.18 4.85 -11.53
C GLU A 108 -0.10 5.06 -12.36
N PRO A 109 0.00 5.13 -13.69
CA PRO A 109 -1.17 5.30 -14.54
C PRO A 109 -2.10 4.09 -14.45
N ILE A 110 -3.40 4.32 -14.30
CA ILE A 110 -4.43 3.27 -14.38
C ILE A 110 -4.69 2.89 -15.85
N TYR A 111 -4.53 3.85 -16.76
CA TYR A 111 -4.82 3.69 -18.18
C TYR A 111 -3.60 4.11 -19.01
N ASP A 112 -3.37 3.44 -20.14
CA ASP A 112 -2.32 3.78 -21.11
C ASP A 112 -2.86 4.82 -22.11
N ASP A 113 -3.12 6.03 -21.62
CA ASP A 113 -3.73 7.14 -22.36
C ASP A 113 -2.78 8.33 -22.60
N GLY A 114 -1.51 8.18 -22.21
CA GLY A 114 -0.49 9.23 -22.30
C GLY A 114 -0.67 10.38 -21.31
N LEU A 115 -1.57 10.27 -20.33
CA LEU A 115 -1.72 11.24 -19.25
C LEU A 115 -0.72 10.99 -18.13
N ILE A 116 -0.37 12.06 -17.42
CA ILE A 116 0.41 12.02 -16.20
C ILE A 116 -0.58 11.96 -15.04
N TYR A 117 -0.54 10.86 -14.29
CA TYR A 117 -1.45 10.67 -13.16
C TYR A 117 -0.84 11.21 -11.88
N LEU A 118 -1.65 11.93 -11.11
CA LEU A 118 -1.22 12.58 -9.87
C LEU A 118 -2.15 12.24 -8.70
N HIS A 119 -1.56 12.08 -7.51
CA HIS A 119 -2.25 12.06 -6.22
C HIS A 119 -2.18 13.44 -5.55
N GLY A 120 -3.35 13.99 -5.19
CA GLY A 120 -3.44 15.05 -4.21
C GLY A 120 -3.46 14.46 -2.81
N LEU A 121 -2.56 14.90 -1.93
CA LEU A 121 -2.43 14.37 -0.58
C LEU A 121 -2.87 15.38 0.49
N THR A 122 -3.57 14.92 1.53
CA THR A 122 -3.91 15.74 2.70
C THR A 122 -2.69 15.99 3.59
N GLU A 123 -2.82 16.86 4.60
CA GLU A 123 -1.78 17.05 5.64
C GLU A 123 -1.38 15.73 6.32
N GLU A 124 -2.32 14.80 6.47
CA GLU A 124 -2.14 13.48 7.08
C GLU A 124 -1.82 12.36 6.08
N TRP A 125 -1.29 12.70 4.91
CA TRP A 125 -0.87 11.71 3.89
C TRP A 125 -2.00 10.87 3.29
N LYS A 126 -3.25 11.33 3.37
CA LYS A 126 -4.39 10.63 2.75
C LYS A 126 -4.55 11.10 1.32
N VAL A 127 -4.95 10.19 0.42
CA VAL A 127 -5.29 10.56 -0.95
C VAL A 127 -6.61 11.31 -0.95
N ALA A 128 -6.55 12.61 -1.26
CA ALA A 128 -7.71 13.47 -1.43
C ALA A 128 -8.31 13.33 -2.84
N TRP A 129 -7.44 13.23 -3.86
CA TRP A 129 -7.85 13.01 -5.24
C TRP A 129 -6.78 12.29 -6.03
N TYR A 130 -7.22 11.66 -7.12
CA TYR A 130 -6.42 10.95 -8.12
C TYR A 130 -6.90 11.42 -9.50
N ALA A 131 -6.04 12.00 -10.33
CA ALA A 131 -6.47 12.48 -11.64
C ALA A 131 -5.37 12.41 -12.70
N GLY A 132 -5.78 12.22 -13.95
CA GLY A 132 -4.93 12.28 -15.14
C GLY A 132 -4.82 13.72 -15.65
N PHE A 133 -3.60 14.15 -15.93
CA PHE A 133 -3.28 15.48 -16.43
C PHE A 133 -2.52 15.39 -17.75
N ARG A 134 -2.74 16.36 -18.62
CA ARG A 134 -1.85 16.57 -19.76
C ARG A 134 -0.57 17.26 -19.29
N PRO A 135 0.58 17.06 -19.95
CA PRO A 135 1.82 17.72 -19.58
C PRO A 135 1.70 19.25 -19.50
N GLU A 136 0.92 19.87 -20.38
CA GLU A 136 0.66 21.32 -20.38
C GLU A 136 -0.21 21.83 -19.23
N HIS A 137 -0.91 20.95 -18.50
CA HIS A 137 -1.76 21.33 -17.37
C HIS A 137 -1.00 21.39 -16.04
N ILE A 138 0.27 21.00 -16.03
CA ILE A 138 1.05 20.81 -14.81
C ILE A 138 2.49 21.30 -14.99
N GLU A 139 3.09 21.72 -13.89
CA GLU A 139 4.48 22.19 -13.85
C GLU A 139 5.28 21.29 -12.92
N VAL A 140 6.49 20.88 -13.31
CA VAL A 140 7.38 20.12 -12.42
C VAL A 140 7.92 21.04 -11.33
N VAL A 141 7.68 20.68 -10.07
CA VAL A 141 8.15 21.45 -8.90
C VAL A 141 9.48 20.90 -8.38
N GLY A 142 9.63 19.58 -8.41
CA GLY A 142 10.83 18.92 -7.93
C GLY A 142 10.69 17.42 -7.79
N GLU A 143 11.67 16.81 -7.14
CA GLU A 143 11.66 15.39 -6.80
C GLU A 143 10.87 15.12 -5.52
N LYS A 144 10.23 13.96 -5.47
CA LYS A 144 9.58 13.46 -4.28
C LYS A 144 10.63 13.16 -3.21
N PRO A 145 10.47 13.70 -1.99
CA PRO A 145 11.32 13.32 -0.87
C PRO A 145 11.24 11.81 -0.63
N ARG A 146 12.43 11.19 -0.60
CA ARG A 146 12.57 9.73 -0.51
C ARG A 146 11.90 9.12 0.72
N SER A 147 11.69 9.85 1.81
CA SER A 147 11.21 9.27 3.07
C SER A 147 9.74 8.80 3.07
N GLN A 148 8.96 9.12 2.03
CA GLN A 148 7.49 9.07 2.10
C GLN A 148 6.84 7.81 1.53
N TYR A 149 7.59 7.00 0.77
CA TYR A 149 7.14 5.65 0.38
C TYR A 149 7.70 4.56 1.29
N PHE A 150 8.59 4.90 2.22
CA PHE A 150 9.43 3.85 2.78
C PHE A 150 8.73 2.97 3.80
N LEU A 151 7.80 3.48 4.59
CA LEU A 151 7.39 2.74 5.78
C LEU A 151 5.93 3.05 6.13
N PRO A 152 4.98 2.12 5.89
CA PRO A 152 3.66 2.21 6.51
C PRO A 152 3.71 2.15 8.06
N TYR A 153 4.89 2.01 8.68
CA TYR A 153 5.03 1.74 10.11
C TYR A 153 6.22 2.41 10.84
N SER A 154 7.09 3.21 10.21
CA SER A 154 8.32 3.64 10.90
C SER A 154 8.11 4.66 12.01
N TRP A 155 7.16 5.57 11.82
CA TRP A 155 6.76 6.54 12.82
C TRP A 155 5.92 5.87 13.92
N ILE A 156 5.14 4.83 13.56
CA ILE A 156 4.38 4.00 14.52
C ILE A 156 5.32 3.22 15.45
N CYS A 157 6.42 2.66 14.93
CA CYS A 157 7.37 1.89 15.74
C CYS A 157 8.21 2.74 16.71
N ASN A 158 8.35 4.04 16.44
CA ASN A 158 9.14 4.96 17.28
C ASN A 158 8.28 5.82 18.21
N GLY A 159 6.95 5.64 18.20
CA GLY A 159 6.03 6.48 18.99
C GLY A 159 6.04 7.96 18.59
N ALA A 160 6.58 8.28 17.41
CA ALA A 160 6.64 9.64 16.89
C ALA A 160 5.37 9.94 16.09
N GLU A 161 4.84 11.15 16.25
CA GLU A 161 3.75 11.64 15.40
C GLU A 161 4.22 11.65 13.93
N ALA A 162 3.35 11.22 13.01
CA ALA A 162 3.68 11.24 11.60
C ALA A 162 4.01 12.68 11.17
N PRO A 163 5.10 12.92 10.42
CA PRO A 163 5.38 14.27 9.91
C PRO A 163 4.23 14.70 8.99
N ARG A 164 3.88 15.98 8.98
CA ARG A 164 2.85 16.49 8.06
C ARG A 164 3.33 16.45 6.61
N CYS A 165 2.38 16.34 5.69
CA CYS A 165 2.67 16.48 4.26
C CYS A 165 3.29 17.86 3.97
N PRO A 166 4.46 17.93 3.29
CA PRO A 166 5.08 19.21 2.93
C PRO A 166 4.38 19.89 1.75
N PHE A 167 3.60 19.13 0.97
CA PHE A 167 2.83 19.61 -0.17
C PHE A 167 1.37 19.14 -0.07
N PRO A 168 0.63 19.57 0.97
CA PRO A 168 -0.75 19.17 1.12
C PRO A 168 -1.63 19.93 0.11
N VAL A 169 -2.71 19.30 -0.32
CA VAL A 169 -3.80 19.99 -1.01
C VAL A 169 -4.50 20.93 -0.04
N GLN A 170 -4.91 22.09 -0.52
CA GLN A 170 -5.63 23.04 0.33
C GLN A 170 -7.06 22.54 0.55
N HIS A 171 -7.38 22.10 1.76
CA HIS A 171 -8.74 21.69 2.10
C HIS A 171 -9.69 22.89 2.09
N SER A 172 -10.89 22.68 1.52
CA SER A 172 -12.06 23.46 1.93
C SER A 172 -12.41 23.06 3.37
N ALA A 173 -12.78 24.02 4.22
CA ALA A 173 -12.94 23.87 5.68
C ALA A 173 -14.02 22.87 6.16
N GLU A 174 -14.57 22.05 5.28
CA GLU A 174 -15.56 21.03 5.63
C GLU A 174 -14.86 19.71 5.98
N GLU A 175 -14.90 19.37 7.27
CA GLU A 175 -14.49 18.07 7.81
C GLU A 175 -15.15 16.93 7.02
N THR A 176 -14.32 16.06 6.43
CA THR A 176 -14.79 14.90 5.70
C THR A 176 -14.45 13.61 6.41
N LEU A 177 -15.51 12.85 6.68
CA LEU A 177 -15.43 11.41 6.95
C LEU A 177 -14.68 10.78 5.77
N GLY A 178 -13.50 10.23 6.09
CA GLY A 178 -12.52 9.80 5.10
C GLY A 178 -13.08 8.88 4.03
N PHE A 179 -12.38 8.88 2.90
CA PHE A 179 -12.44 7.81 1.92
C PHE A 179 -12.51 6.45 2.63
N PRO A 180 -13.36 5.50 2.21
CA PRO A 180 -13.29 4.16 2.76
C PRO A 180 -11.86 3.66 2.53
N GLN A 181 -11.11 3.40 3.60
CA GLN A 181 -9.79 2.76 3.58
C GLN A 181 -9.81 1.32 2.98
N ARG A 182 -10.93 0.95 2.35
CA ARG A 182 -11.24 -0.31 1.71
C ARG A 182 -11.47 -0.20 0.20
N ILE A 183 -11.10 0.91 -0.45
CA ILE A 183 -10.55 0.73 -1.79
C ILE A 183 -9.10 0.35 -1.56
N ILE A 184 -8.92 -0.94 -1.28
CA ILE A 184 -7.81 -1.67 -1.87
C ILE A 184 -7.95 -1.29 -3.34
N PHE A 185 -7.14 -0.34 -3.82
CA PHE A 185 -6.73 -0.42 -5.22
C PHE A 185 -6.35 -1.88 -5.34
N PRO A 186 -7.05 -2.70 -6.15
CA PRO A 186 -6.68 -4.08 -6.29
C PRO A 186 -5.20 -4.00 -6.58
N PHE A 187 -4.45 -4.44 -5.58
CA PHE A 187 -3.14 -4.97 -5.71
C PHE A 187 -3.17 -5.63 -7.07
N VAL A 188 -2.51 -5.05 -8.08
CA VAL A 188 -2.41 -5.68 -9.39
C VAL A 188 -1.40 -6.82 -9.25
N GLN A 189 -1.61 -7.69 -8.26
CA GLN A 189 -1.39 -9.09 -8.41
C GLN A 189 -2.46 -9.59 -9.38
N GLY A 190 -2.08 -9.65 -10.66
CA GLY A 190 -2.60 -10.69 -11.54
C GLY A 190 -3.54 -10.28 -12.65
N VAL A 191 -3.89 -9.01 -12.83
CA VAL A 191 -4.42 -8.58 -14.14
C VAL A 191 -3.24 -8.20 -15.01
N LYS A 192 -2.61 -9.23 -15.59
CA LYS A 192 -1.80 -9.06 -16.79
C LYS A 192 -2.76 -8.54 -17.85
N VAL A 193 -2.89 -7.21 -17.97
CA VAL A 193 -3.59 -6.60 -19.10
C VAL A 193 -2.82 -7.09 -20.31
N GLU A 194 -3.41 -8.06 -21.02
CA GLU A 194 -2.83 -8.58 -22.24
C GLU A 194 -2.86 -7.44 -23.24
N VAL A 195 -1.72 -6.74 -23.31
CA VAL A 195 -1.44 -5.68 -24.29
C VAL A 195 -1.59 -6.33 -25.65
N ARG A 196 -2.79 -6.25 -26.20
CA ARG A 196 -3.10 -6.68 -27.56
C ARG A 196 -2.38 -5.71 -28.47
N ARG A 197 -1.10 -5.99 -28.76
CA ARG A 197 -0.34 -5.31 -29.82
C ARG A 197 -1.18 -5.45 -31.09
N ARG A 198 -1.88 -4.38 -31.48
CA ARG A 198 -2.35 -4.24 -32.86
C ARG A 198 -1.09 -4.20 -33.70
N HIS A 199 -0.81 -5.33 -34.34
CA HIS A 199 0.08 -5.37 -35.48
C HIS A 199 -0.54 -4.46 -36.53
N ASP A 200 0.04 -3.29 -36.72
CA ASP A 200 -0.17 -2.48 -37.92
C ASP A 200 0.35 -3.29 -39.11
N SER A 201 -0.54 -4.05 -39.72
CA SER A 201 -0.38 -4.50 -41.09
C SER A 201 -0.65 -3.32 -42.02
N ARG A 202 0.35 -2.44 -42.15
CA ARG A 202 0.52 -1.67 -43.38
C ARG A 202 1.21 -2.56 -44.40
N SER A 203 0.43 -3.16 -45.28
CA SER A 203 0.93 -3.70 -46.54
C SER A 203 0.14 -3.03 -47.66
N THR A 204 0.90 -2.23 -48.42
CA THR A 204 0.73 -1.79 -49.82
C THR A 204 -0.52 -1.01 -50.19
#